data_AF-A0A8D1FMM7-F1
#
_entry.id   AF-A0A8D1FMM7-F1
#
_cell.length_a   1.000
_cell.length_b   1.000
_cell.length_c   1.000
_cell.angle_alpha   90.00
_cell.angle_beta   90.00
_cell.angle_gamma   90.00
#
_symmetry.space_group_name_H-M   'P 1'
#
loop_
_entity.id
_entity.type
_entity.pdbx_description
1 polymer ?
#
loop_
_entity_poly.entity_id
_entity_poly.type
_entity_poly.pdbx_seq_one_letter_code
_entity_poly.pdbx_strand_id
1 'polypeptide(L)'
;LGWAGWGGCRPLSSGRRGPSTPAAAYGFLAALRGPRQSQGTEDREHRCVESAKIRAKYPDRVPVIVEKVSGSQIVDIDKRKYLVPSDITVAQFMWIIRKRIQLPSEKAIFLFVDKTVPQSSLTMGQLYEKEKDEDGFLYVAYSGENTFGF
;
A
#
# COMPACT_ATOMS: atom_id res chain seq x y z
N LEU A 1 -4.49 -24.35 -65.31
CA LEU A 1 -4.86 -24.97 -64.02
C LEU A 1 -4.11 -24.19 -62.94
N GLY A 2 -4.54 -23.06 -62.41
CA GLY A 2 -5.87 -22.57 -62.07
C GLY A 2 -5.72 -21.92 -60.69
N TRP A 3 -5.04 -20.77 -60.65
CA TRP A 3 -4.93 -19.92 -59.46
C TRP A 3 -6.16 -19.01 -59.41
N ALA A 4 -6.98 -19.15 -58.38
CA ALA A 4 -8.05 -18.26 -58.00
C ALA A 4 -8.01 -18.15 -56.46
N GLY A 5 -8.14 -17.00 -55.80
CA GLY A 5 -8.50 -15.68 -56.28
C GLY A 5 -9.53 -15.07 -55.32
N TRP A 6 -9.06 -14.09 -54.54
CA TRP A 6 -9.78 -12.92 -54.01
C TRP A 6 -10.80 -13.09 -52.87
N GLY A 7 -10.64 -12.23 -51.86
CA GLY A 7 -11.61 -12.00 -50.79
C GLY A 7 -11.06 -11.05 -49.72
N GLY A 8 -10.95 -9.76 -50.04
CA GLY A 8 -10.54 -8.74 -49.08
C GLY A 8 -11.57 -8.53 -47.96
N CYS A 9 -11.08 -8.13 -46.79
CA CYS A 9 -11.85 -7.38 -45.80
C CYS A 9 -10.92 -6.49 -44.95
N ARG A 10 -11.46 -5.33 -44.61
CA ARG A 10 -10.89 -4.09 -44.03
C ARG A 10 -9.97 -4.29 -42.81
N PRO A 11 -9.13 -3.28 -42.49
CA PRO A 11 -8.49 -3.21 -41.18
C PRO A 11 -9.56 -2.88 -40.13
N LEU A 12 -9.93 -3.87 -39.31
CA LEU A 12 -10.74 -3.60 -38.13
C LEU A 12 -9.81 -3.09 -37.04
N SER A 13 -9.80 -1.76 -36.90
CA SER A 13 -9.50 -1.09 -35.65
C SER A 13 -10.33 -1.74 -34.54
N SER A 14 -9.68 -2.54 -33.72
CA SER A 14 -10.20 -2.90 -32.41
C SER A 14 -9.10 -2.64 -31.40
N GLY A 15 -9.13 -1.41 -30.87
CA GLY A 15 -8.45 -1.10 -29.63
C GLY A 15 -8.97 -2.05 -28.56
N ARG A 16 -8.24 -3.15 -28.34
CA ARG A 16 -8.30 -3.86 -27.08
C ARG A 16 -7.52 -3.03 -26.08
N ARG A 17 -8.17 -2.01 -25.52
CA ARG A 17 -7.90 -1.63 -24.14
C ARG A 17 -8.27 -2.85 -23.30
N GLY A 18 -7.31 -3.76 -23.13
CA GLY A 18 -7.37 -4.74 -22.07
C GLY A 18 -7.49 -4.00 -20.73
N PRO A 19 -8.07 -4.64 -19.71
CA PRO A 19 -8.12 -4.06 -18.37
C PRO A 19 -6.71 -3.64 -17.96
N SER A 20 -6.60 -2.37 -17.55
CA SER A 20 -5.38 -1.72 -17.11
C SER A 20 -4.58 -2.64 -16.17
N THR A 21 -3.41 -3.07 -16.65
CA THR A 21 -2.41 -3.75 -15.83
C THR A 21 -2.07 -2.88 -14.61
N PRO A 22 -1.98 -3.41 -13.38
CA PRO A 22 -1.67 -2.60 -12.20
C PRO A 22 -0.15 -2.42 -12.04
N ALA A 23 0.57 -2.11 -13.13
CA ALA A 23 1.96 -1.68 -13.05
C ALA A 23 2.12 -0.40 -12.19
N ALA A 24 1.06 0.41 -12.09
CA ALA A 24 1.02 1.60 -11.25
C ALA A 24 1.05 1.29 -9.74
N ALA A 25 0.45 0.17 -9.30
CA ALA A 25 0.40 -0.18 -7.88
C ALA A 25 1.70 -0.86 -7.44
N TYR A 26 2.26 -1.76 -8.25
CA TYR A 26 3.61 -2.31 -8.04
C TYR A 26 4.69 -1.23 -8.10
N GLY A 27 4.55 -0.27 -9.03
CA GLY A 27 5.38 0.94 -9.05
C GLY A 27 5.21 1.80 -7.81
N PHE A 28 4.03 1.82 -7.17
CA PHE A 28 3.79 2.58 -5.94
C PHE A 28 4.43 1.92 -4.71
N LEU A 29 4.19 0.63 -4.44
CA LEU A 29 4.84 -0.09 -3.32
C LEU A 29 6.36 -0.26 -3.54
N ALA A 30 6.80 -0.41 -4.79
CA ALA A 30 8.21 -0.31 -5.15
C ALA A 30 8.75 1.13 -5.15
N ALA A 31 7.92 2.17 -5.24
CA ALA A 31 8.31 3.57 -4.97
C ALA A 31 8.28 3.92 -3.47
N LEU A 32 7.57 3.13 -2.66
CA LEU A 32 7.71 3.20 -1.19
C LEU A 32 9.04 2.57 -0.72
N ARG A 33 9.60 1.64 -1.51
CA ARG A 33 10.88 0.93 -1.27
C ARG A 33 12.02 1.25 -2.24
N GLY A 34 11.78 2.09 -3.24
CA GLY A 34 12.71 2.52 -4.29
C GLY A 34 12.76 4.04 -4.28
N PRO A 35 13.88 4.64 -4.73
CA PRO A 35 14.51 5.79 -4.07
C PRO A 35 13.48 6.88 -3.81
N ARG A 36 13.02 6.96 -2.55
CA ARG A 36 12.14 8.04 -2.10
C ARG A 36 12.82 9.34 -2.49
N GLN A 37 12.10 10.15 -3.26
CA GLN A 37 12.43 11.51 -3.69
C GLN A 37 13.69 12.07 -3.04
N SER A 38 14.75 12.17 -3.83
CA SER A 38 15.82 13.18 -3.73
C SER A 38 15.70 14.15 -2.55
N GLN A 39 16.07 13.72 -1.35
CA GLN A 39 16.41 14.56 -0.20
C GLN A 39 17.48 13.79 0.58
N GLY A 40 18.54 14.51 0.97
CA GLY A 40 19.85 13.95 1.24
C GLY A 40 19.92 12.93 2.37
N THR A 41 21.10 12.35 2.53
CA THR A 41 21.50 11.45 3.64
C THR A 41 21.05 11.94 5.03
N GLU A 42 20.86 13.25 5.21
CA GLU A 42 20.37 13.90 6.44
C GLU A 42 18.91 13.52 6.81
N ASP A 43 18.02 13.32 5.83
CA ASP A 43 16.60 13.00 6.08
C ASP A 43 16.41 11.60 6.68
N ARG A 44 17.27 10.65 6.30
CA ARG A 44 17.19 9.27 6.80
C ARG A 44 17.67 9.19 8.25
N GLU A 45 18.76 9.89 8.57
CA GLU A 45 19.28 9.96 9.93
C GLU A 45 18.29 10.66 10.87
N HIS A 46 17.65 11.75 10.42
CA HIS A 46 16.61 12.44 11.18
C HIS A 46 15.43 11.50 11.50
N ARG A 47 15.00 10.68 10.53
CA ARG A 47 13.90 9.72 10.73
C ARG A 47 14.27 8.58 11.68
N CYS A 48 15.49 8.06 11.60
CA CYS A 48 16.00 7.07 12.55
C CYS A 48 16.04 7.61 13.98
N VAL A 49 16.49 8.86 14.15
CA VAL A 49 16.54 9.52 15.46
C VAL A 49 15.12 9.81 15.97
N GLU A 50 14.20 10.23 15.10
CA GLU A 50 12.80 10.50 15.46
C GLU A 50 12.09 9.21 15.89
N SER A 51 12.20 8.12 15.12
CA SER A 51 11.58 6.84 15.46
C SER A 51 12.18 6.26 16.75
N ALA A 52 13.50 6.34 16.94
CA ALA A 52 14.17 5.90 18.15
C ALA A 52 13.70 6.71 19.38
N LYS A 53 13.58 8.03 19.26
CA LYS A 53 13.04 8.90 20.33
C LYS A 53 11.58 8.56 20.64
N ILE A 54 10.74 8.35 19.63
CA ILE A 54 9.32 8.01 19.82
C ILE A 54 9.18 6.64 20.49
N ARG A 55 9.97 5.64 20.09
CA ARG A 55 9.98 4.32 20.73
C ARG A 55 10.53 4.35 22.14
N ALA A 56 11.56 5.17 22.41
CA ALA A 56 12.05 5.36 23.77
C ALA A 56 11.00 6.04 24.67
N LYS A 57 10.20 6.96 24.10
CA LYS A 57 9.12 7.67 24.82
C LYS A 57 7.87 6.82 25.01
N TYR A 58 7.56 5.95 24.05
CA TYR A 58 6.38 5.08 24.05
C TYR A 58 6.77 3.66 23.61
N PRO A 59 7.35 2.84 24.52
CA PRO A 59 7.82 1.50 24.18
C PRO A 59 6.68 0.57 23.75
N ASP A 60 5.49 0.75 24.31
CA ASP A 60 4.31 -0.08 24.03
C ASP A 60 3.55 0.37 22.77
N ARG A 61 4.12 1.29 21.99
CA ARG A 61 3.50 1.81 20.78
C ARG A 61 4.42 1.73 19.58
N VAL A 62 3.81 1.38 18.47
CA VAL A 62 4.41 1.23 17.16
C VAL A 62 4.12 2.47 16.32
N PRO A 63 5.15 3.13 15.75
CA PRO A 63 4.96 4.19 14.78
C PRO A 63 4.64 3.60 13.40
N VAL A 64 3.46 3.93 12.87
CA VAL A 64 2.92 3.40 11.60
C VAL A 64 2.64 4.54 10.65
N ILE A 65 3.08 4.40 9.40
CA ILE A 65 2.79 5.31 8.30
C ILE A 65 1.80 4.62 7.38
N VAL A 66 0.63 5.23 7.21
CA VAL A 66 -0.48 4.75 6.39
C VAL A 66 -0.59 5.62 5.15
N GLU A 67 -0.52 5.01 3.97
CA GLU A 67 -0.61 5.72 2.69
C GLU A 67 -1.61 5.04 1.77
N LYS A 68 -2.32 5.86 0.99
CA LYS A 68 -3.27 5.37 -0.01
C LYS A 68 -2.49 4.92 -1.24
N VAL A 69 -2.89 3.80 -1.83
CA VAL A 69 -2.36 3.38 -3.14
C VAL A 69 -2.83 4.32 -4.25
N SER A 70 -1.89 4.90 -4.98
CA SER A 70 -2.18 5.75 -6.15
C SER A 70 -3.05 5.02 -7.18
N GLY A 71 -4.15 5.66 -7.60
CA GLY A 71 -5.11 5.10 -8.55
C GLY A 71 -6.32 4.40 -7.91
N SER A 72 -6.33 4.23 -6.59
CA SER A 72 -7.51 3.71 -5.89
C SER A 72 -8.62 4.76 -5.75
N GLN A 73 -9.88 4.35 -5.91
CA GLN A 73 -11.07 5.21 -5.75
C GLN A 73 -11.47 5.45 -4.28
N ILE A 74 -10.65 4.98 -3.33
CA ILE A 74 -10.90 5.13 -1.91
C ILE A 74 -10.58 6.55 -1.43
N VAL A 75 -11.24 7.02 -0.38
CA VAL A 75 -11.01 8.36 0.17
C VAL A 75 -9.60 8.45 0.78
N ASP A 76 -8.98 9.61 0.61
CA ASP A 76 -7.67 9.93 1.22
C ASP A 76 -7.76 10.09 2.73
N ILE A 77 -6.71 9.68 3.43
CA ILE A 77 -6.65 9.73 4.88
C ILE A 77 -6.07 11.06 5.34
N ASP A 78 -6.76 11.75 6.27
CA ASP A 78 -6.34 13.07 6.75
C ASP A 78 -4.98 13.06 7.45
N LYS A 79 -4.65 11.95 8.14
CA LYS A 79 -3.40 11.78 8.87
C LYS A 79 -2.72 10.50 8.40
N ARG A 80 -1.46 10.62 7.99
CA ARG A 80 -0.66 9.47 7.53
C ARG A 80 0.13 8.81 8.66
N LYS A 81 0.56 9.57 9.67
CA LYS A 81 1.33 9.07 10.82
C LYS A 81 0.39 8.65 11.96
N TYR A 82 0.50 7.41 12.40
CA TYR A 82 -0.24 6.83 13.52
C TYR A 82 0.71 6.27 14.58
N LEU A 83 0.31 6.40 15.83
CA LEU A 83 0.99 5.77 16.95
C LEU A 83 0.05 4.72 17.55
N VAL A 84 0.36 3.46 17.27
CA VAL A 84 -0.57 2.34 17.44
C VAL A 84 -0.07 1.46 18.58
N PRO A 85 -0.89 1.08 19.58
CA PRO A 85 -0.46 0.15 20.63
C PRO A 85 -0.03 -1.20 20.04
N SER A 86 1.01 -1.83 20.59
CA SER A 86 1.54 -3.11 20.11
C SER A 86 0.53 -4.26 20.16
N ASP A 87 -0.41 -4.19 21.10
CA ASP A 87 -1.30 -5.30 21.45
C ASP A 87 -2.53 -5.40 20.54
N ILE A 88 -2.82 -4.35 19.77
CA ILE A 88 -3.96 -4.39 18.86
C ILE A 88 -3.64 -5.26 17.65
N THR A 89 -4.68 -5.91 17.12
CA THR A 89 -4.54 -6.74 15.92
C THR A 89 -4.61 -5.91 14.65
N VAL A 90 -4.08 -6.46 13.56
CA VAL A 90 -4.21 -5.88 12.22
C VAL A 90 -5.68 -5.69 11.85
N ALA A 91 -6.58 -6.61 12.23
CA ALA A 91 -8.01 -6.48 12.01
C ALA A 91 -8.61 -5.25 12.71
N GLN A 92 -8.23 -5.01 13.97
CA GLN A 92 -8.66 -3.83 14.72
C GLN A 92 -8.10 -2.55 14.08
N PHE A 93 -6.83 -2.57 13.66
CA PHE A 93 -6.21 -1.45 12.97
C PHE A 93 -6.92 -1.12 11.65
N MET A 94 -7.27 -2.13 10.85
CA MET A 94 -8.06 -1.98 9.63
C MET A 94 -9.43 -1.32 9.90
N TRP A 95 -10.09 -1.70 11.01
CA TRP A 95 -11.34 -1.07 11.42
C TRP A 95 -11.17 0.40 11.81
N ILE A 96 -10.08 0.75 12.50
CA ILE A 96 -9.74 2.14 12.82
C ILE A 96 -9.57 2.97 11.55
N ILE A 97 -8.80 2.46 10.57
CA ILE A 97 -8.61 3.14 9.28
C ILE A 97 -9.96 3.34 8.61
N ARG A 98 -10.79 2.29 8.51
CA ARG A 98 -12.12 2.34 7.90
C ARG A 98 -12.99 3.45 8.50
N LYS A 99 -12.99 3.60 9.83
CA LYS A 99 -13.72 4.68 10.51
C LYS A 99 -13.15 6.06 10.20
N ARG A 100 -11.83 6.20 10.06
CA ARG A 100 -11.19 7.48 9.74
C ARG A 100 -11.56 7.99 8.35
N ILE A 101 -11.53 7.11 7.34
CA ILE A 101 -11.92 7.45 5.97
C ILE A 101 -13.45 7.41 5.74
N GLN A 102 -14.24 7.18 6.79
CA GLN A 102 -15.71 7.07 6.75
C GLN A 102 -16.20 6.11 5.66
N LEU A 103 -15.50 5.00 5.46
CA LEU A 103 -15.81 4.07 4.37
C LEU A 103 -17.04 3.21 4.73
N PRO A 104 -18.09 3.18 3.87
CA PRO A 104 -19.28 2.39 4.12
C PRO A 104 -18.95 0.89 4.23
N SER A 105 -19.77 0.14 4.97
CA SER A 105 -19.64 -1.31 5.19
C SER A 105 -19.60 -2.12 3.89
N GLU A 106 -20.24 -1.60 2.84
CA GLU A 106 -20.37 -2.19 1.51
C GLU A 106 -19.07 -2.18 0.71
N LYS A 107 -18.19 -1.20 0.95
CA LYS A 107 -16.92 -1.08 0.22
C LYS A 107 -15.83 -1.87 0.93
N ALA A 108 -15.10 -2.69 0.19
CA ALA A 108 -13.95 -3.41 0.71
C ALA A 108 -12.77 -2.45 0.94
N ILE A 109 -11.92 -2.79 1.92
CA ILE A 109 -10.62 -2.15 2.15
C ILE A 109 -9.59 -3.26 2.34
N PHE A 110 -8.45 -3.11 1.68
CA PHE A 110 -7.32 -4.02 1.75
C PHE A 110 -6.12 -3.25 2.26
N LEU A 111 -5.38 -3.85 3.19
CA LEU A 111 -4.12 -3.34 3.71
C LEU A 111 -2.98 -4.15 3.11
N PHE A 112 -1.87 -3.48 2.83
CA PHE A 112 -0.67 -4.06 2.26
C PHE A 112 0.55 -3.61 3.05
N VAL A 113 1.40 -4.58 3.40
CA VAL A 113 2.66 -4.38 4.11
C VAL A 113 3.72 -5.15 3.35
N ASP A 114 4.84 -4.48 3.05
CA ASP A 114 5.94 -4.97 2.20
C ASP A 114 5.55 -5.23 0.73
N LYS A 115 4.40 -5.83 0.44
CA LYS A 115 3.78 -6.20 -0.86
C LYS A 115 2.68 -7.25 -0.64
N THR A 116 2.45 -7.64 0.60
CA THR A 116 1.57 -8.74 0.99
C THR A 116 0.46 -8.23 1.88
N VAL A 117 -0.67 -8.92 1.90
CA VAL A 117 -1.75 -8.64 2.84
C VAL A 117 -1.35 -9.27 4.19
N PRO A 118 -1.15 -8.47 5.26
CA PRO A 118 -0.78 -9.02 6.56
C PRO A 118 -1.93 -9.87 7.13
N GLN A 119 -1.57 -10.88 7.90
CA GLN A 119 -2.54 -11.74 8.56
C GLN A 119 -3.35 -10.93 9.61
N SER A 120 -4.67 -11.01 9.54
CA SER A 120 -5.60 -10.20 10.35
C SER A 120 -5.51 -10.48 11.86
N SER A 121 -5.12 -11.70 12.24
CA SER A 121 -4.94 -12.13 13.63
C SER A 121 -3.60 -11.70 14.25
N LEU A 122 -2.66 -11.21 13.44
CA LEU A 122 -1.35 -10.78 13.92
C LEU A 122 -1.49 -9.47 14.72
N THR A 123 -0.66 -9.28 15.74
CA THR A 123 -0.62 -8.00 16.47
C THR A 123 0.25 -6.98 15.74
N MET A 124 0.00 -5.69 15.97
CA MET A 124 0.79 -4.62 15.36
C MET A 124 2.25 -4.64 15.83
N GLY A 125 2.50 -5.10 17.06
CA GLY A 125 3.86 -5.34 17.57
C GLY A 125 4.59 -6.43 16.78
N GLN A 126 3.95 -7.58 16.59
CA GLN A 126 4.51 -8.67 15.78
C GLN A 126 4.73 -8.25 14.32
N LEU A 127 3.79 -7.49 13.75
CA LEU A 127 3.88 -7.00 12.38
C LEU A 127 5.07 -6.04 12.24
N TYR A 128 5.24 -5.16 13.21
CA TYR A 128 6.35 -4.23 13.26
C TYR A 128 7.71 -4.93 13.36
N GLU A 129 7.85 -5.93 14.22
CA GLU A 129 9.14 -6.63 14.34
C GLU A 129 9.56 -7.33 13.05
N LYS A 130 8.58 -7.84 12.30
CA LYS A 130 8.80 -8.57 11.06
C LYS A 130 8.99 -7.66 9.84
N GLU A 131 8.23 -6.58 9.74
CA GLU A 131 8.07 -5.79 8.50
C GLU A 131 8.43 -4.30 8.67
N LYS A 132 9.00 -3.88 9.80
CA LYS A 132 9.51 -2.50 9.96
C LYS A 132 10.59 -2.19 8.93
N ASP A 133 10.64 -0.93 8.55
CA ASP A 133 11.71 -0.40 7.72
C ASP A 133 12.95 -0.04 8.57
N GLU A 134 14.07 0.22 7.91
CA GLU A 134 15.33 0.59 8.57
C GLU A 134 15.23 1.95 9.27
N ASP A 135 14.29 2.80 8.87
CA ASP A 135 14.00 4.07 9.53
C ASP A 135 13.21 3.94 10.85
N GLY A 136 12.78 2.72 11.21
CA GLY A 136 12.02 2.45 12.44
C GLY A 136 10.54 2.76 12.36
N PHE A 137 9.97 2.93 11.15
CA PHE A 137 8.53 3.04 10.92
C PHE A 137 7.99 1.78 10.21
N LEU A 138 6.72 1.46 10.46
CA LEU A 138 5.98 0.47 9.67
C LEU A 138 5.21 1.14 8.55
N TYR A 139 5.37 0.67 7.32
CA TYR A 139 4.64 1.20 6.17
C TYR A 139 3.47 0.31 5.83
N VAL A 140 2.28 0.91 5.79
CA VAL A 140 1.03 0.25 5.44
C VAL A 140 0.41 1.02 4.29
N ALA A 141 0.22 0.35 3.16
CA ALA A 141 -0.56 0.88 2.07
C ALA A 141 -2.01 0.38 2.14
N TYR A 142 -2.99 1.21 1.80
CA TYR A 142 -4.39 0.77 1.73
C TYR A 142 -5.01 1.03 0.36
N SER A 143 -5.89 0.12 -0.08
CA SER A 143 -6.64 0.22 -1.33
C SER A 143 -8.07 -0.29 -1.15
N GLY A 144 -8.99 0.21 -1.98
CA GLY A 144 -10.36 -0.34 -2.08
C GLY A 144 -10.46 -1.59 -2.95
N GLU A 145 -9.39 -1.94 -3.67
CA GLU A 145 -9.33 -3.06 -4.61
C GLU A 145 -8.26 -4.05 -4.17
N ASN A 146 -8.55 -5.35 -4.29
CA ASN A 146 -7.57 -6.42 -4.07
C ASN A 146 -6.71 -6.61 -5.32
N THR A 147 -5.97 -5.59 -5.70
CA THR A 147 -5.17 -5.59 -6.94
C THR A 147 -3.84 -6.35 -6.81
N PHE A 148 -3.56 -6.94 -5.62
CA PHE A 148 -2.32 -7.67 -5.29
C PHE A 148 -2.60 -9.08 -4.76
N GLY A 149 -3.53 -9.79 -5.40
CA GLY A 149 -3.62 -11.25 -5.30
C GLY A 149 -2.88 -11.88 -6.49
N PHE A 150 -2.10 -12.92 -6.24
CA PHE A 150 -1.67 -13.86 -7.29
C PHE A 150 -2.88 -14.52 -7.95
#